data_AF-A0AA38JB77-F1
#
_entry.id   AF-A0AA38JB77-F1
#
_cell.length_a   1.000
_cell.length_b   1.000
_cell.length_c   1.000
_cell.angle_alpha   90.00
_cell.angle_beta   90.00
_cell.angle_gamma   90.00
#
_symmetry.space_group_name_H-M   'P 1'
#
loop_
_entity.id
_entity.type
_entity.pdbx_description
1 polymer ?
#
loop_
_entity_poly.entity_id
_entity_poly.type
_entity_poly.pdbx_seq_one_letter_code
_entity_poly.pdbx_strand_id
1 'polypeptide(L)'
;MSGLPDLRNQFFFPRFSSLPLDAGFLTLYDDSDDDFIAFDKSKPRFQNRSPRKHWCIFAEIVQENRWPIRPVYQVKDLSGRQSLVSFNFDDRSLFADVARKCKVGYTLCIMYAERHQFADGNEGVRVEQPDAVKVLPVSLRELLATSDVFRASIKANHASTDTAACSNCYKPAAHRCSRCSLSEYCSKECQTQHWAKKHKKDCQVLRQLKLWNAFDWHRYDVRRGMNDFV
;
A
#
# COMPACT_ATOMS: atom_id res chain seq x y z
N MET A 1 -10.34 -4.77 -15.96
CA MET A 1 -11.38 -3.87 -15.40
C MET A 1 -10.64 -2.79 -14.64
N SER A 2 -10.70 -1.54 -15.10
CA SER A 2 -10.00 -0.43 -14.43
C SER A 2 -10.76 0.05 -13.20
N GLY A 3 -10.02 0.48 -12.18
CA GLY A 3 -10.58 0.97 -10.92
C GLY A 3 -9.94 0.31 -9.70
N LEU A 4 -9.99 1.01 -8.57
CA LEU A 4 -9.51 0.47 -7.31
C LEU A 4 -10.40 -0.70 -6.90
N PRO A 5 -9.89 -1.90 -6.58
CA PRO A 5 -10.70 -2.98 -6.02
C PRO A 5 -11.05 -2.67 -4.55
N ASP A 6 -11.94 -3.47 -3.94
CA ASP A 6 -12.11 -3.40 -2.49
C ASP A 6 -10.76 -3.78 -1.85
N LEU A 7 -10.26 -2.97 -0.91
CA LEU A 7 -8.98 -3.25 -0.23
C LEU A 7 -9.01 -4.52 0.62
N ARG A 8 -10.20 -5.12 0.81
CA ARG A 8 -10.41 -6.41 1.45
C ARG A 8 -10.44 -7.58 0.47
N ASN A 9 -10.33 -7.32 -0.84
CA ASN A 9 -10.29 -8.36 -1.86
C ASN A 9 -8.92 -9.05 -1.84
N GLN A 10 -8.88 -10.28 -1.32
CA GLN A 10 -7.65 -11.05 -1.13
C GLN A 10 -6.94 -11.43 -2.43
N PHE A 11 -7.62 -11.37 -3.58
CA PHE A 11 -6.99 -11.61 -4.87
C PHE A 11 -5.98 -10.51 -5.23
N PHE A 12 -6.26 -9.25 -4.88
CA PHE A 12 -5.35 -8.11 -5.12
C PHE A 12 -4.61 -7.67 -3.87
N PHE A 13 -5.20 -7.91 -2.70
CA PHE A 13 -4.68 -7.51 -1.40
C PHE A 13 -4.54 -8.72 -0.48
N PRO A 14 -3.60 -9.64 -0.80
CA PRO A 14 -3.45 -10.89 -0.07
C PRO A 14 -3.01 -10.66 1.38
N ARG A 15 -3.35 -11.63 2.21
CA ARG A 15 -2.80 -11.79 3.57
C ARG A 15 -1.38 -12.35 3.49
N PHE A 16 -0.62 -12.24 4.57
CA PHE A 16 0.75 -12.74 4.62
C PHE A 16 0.86 -14.24 4.27
N SER A 17 -0.08 -15.05 4.79
CA SER A 17 -0.13 -16.50 4.52
C SER A 17 -0.39 -16.87 3.06
N SER A 18 -0.95 -15.94 2.28
CA SER A 18 -1.36 -16.14 0.89
C SER A 18 -0.43 -15.43 -0.10
N LEU A 19 0.69 -14.88 0.37
CA LEU A 19 1.72 -14.35 -0.51
C LEU A 19 2.46 -15.49 -1.21
N PRO A 20 2.89 -15.28 -2.47
CA PRO A 20 3.79 -16.20 -3.14
C PRO A 20 5.11 -16.31 -2.38
N LEU A 21 5.79 -17.45 -2.50
CA LEU A 21 7.09 -17.67 -1.86
C LEU A 21 8.21 -16.92 -2.61
N ASP A 22 9.25 -16.50 -1.89
CA ASP A 22 10.41 -15.89 -2.53
C ASP A 22 11.29 -16.92 -3.25
N ALA A 23 11.88 -16.52 -4.38
CA ALA A 23 12.68 -17.42 -5.22
C ALA A 23 13.91 -18.02 -4.53
N GLY A 24 14.30 -17.50 -3.35
CA GLY A 24 15.40 -18.00 -2.54
C GLY A 24 15.08 -19.32 -1.81
N PHE A 25 13.80 -19.64 -1.60
CA PHE A 25 13.36 -20.80 -0.83
C PHE A 25 12.98 -21.99 -1.73
N LEU A 26 13.94 -22.44 -2.55
CA LEU A 26 13.76 -23.52 -3.52
C LEU A 26 13.83 -24.91 -2.84
N THR A 27 12.69 -25.42 -2.38
CA THR A 27 12.44 -26.88 -2.47
C THR A 27 11.04 -27.26 -2.95
N LEU A 28 10.06 -26.37 -2.97
CA LEU A 28 8.70 -26.72 -3.38
C LEU A 28 8.14 -25.64 -4.31
N TYR A 29 7.87 -26.01 -5.56
CA TYR A 29 6.87 -25.31 -6.36
C TYR A 29 5.57 -25.35 -5.54
N ASP A 30 5.05 -24.18 -5.18
CA ASP A 30 3.77 -24.06 -4.51
C ASP A 30 2.76 -23.64 -5.58
N ASP A 31 1.70 -24.44 -5.78
CA ASP A 31 0.65 -24.17 -6.77
C ASP A 31 -0.01 -22.79 -6.55
N SER A 32 0.09 -22.22 -5.35
CA SER A 32 -0.42 -20.87 -5.05
C SER A 32 0.39 -19.73 -5.71
N ASP A 33 1.60 -19.99 -6.18
CA ASP A 33 2.40 -19.00 -6.93
C ASP A 33 1.78 -18.68 -8.30
N ASP A 34 1.04 -19.60 -8.91
CA ASP A 34 0.51 -19.47 -10.29
C ASP A 34 -0.52 -18.34 -10.44
N ASP A 35 -1.20 -17.97 -9.35
CA ASP A 35 -2.12 -16.83 -9.33
C ASP A 35 -1.39 -15.48 -9.40
N PHE A 36 -0.13 -15.43 -8.96
CA PHE A 36 0.65 -14.19 -8.86
C PHE A 36 1.72 -14.08 -9.94
N ILE A 37 2.40 -15.19 -10.23
CA ILE A 37 3.64 -15.23 -11.01
C ILE A 37 3.47 -16.15 -12.23
N ALA A 38 3.88 -15.66 -13.39
CA ALA A 38 4.09 -16.48 -14.57
C ALA A 38 5.55 -16.94 -14.64
N PHE A 39 5.75 -18.21 -15.00
CA PHE A 39 7.07 -18.84 -15.15
C PHE A 39 7.42 -19.08 -16.62
N ASP A 40 8.50 -18.44 -17.08
CA ASP A 40 9.09 -18.66 -18.41
C ASP A 40 10.17 -19.76 -18.33
N LYS A 41 9.79 -21.01 -18.61
CA LYS A 41 10.69 -22.17 -18.55
C LYS A 41 11.90 -22.07 -19.49
N SER A 42 11.91 -21.13 -20.45
CA SER A 42 13.05 -20.89 -21.33
C SER A 42 14.15 -20.03 -20.70
N LYS A 43 13.87 -19.34 -19.59
CA LYS A 43 14.80 -18.42 -18.92
C LYS A 43 15.49 -19.03 -17.70
N PRO A 44 16.67 -18.52 -17.31
CA PRO A 44 17.33 -18.90 -16.06
C PRO A 44 16.42 -18.71 -14.83
N ARG A 45 16.65 -19.50 -13.79
CA ARG A 45 15.81 -19.59 -12.57
C ARG A 45 15.53 -18.26 -11.86
N PHE A 46 16.43 -17.29 -11.96
CA PHE A 46 16.29 -15.96 -11.33
C PHE A 46 15.66 -14.91 -12.26
N GLN A 47 15.37 -15.28 -13.51
CA GLN A 47 14.85 -14.39 -14.55
C GLN A 47 13.58 -14.96 -15.21
N ASN A 48 13.11 -16.12 -14.75
CA ASN A 48 11.95 -16.79 -15.30
C ASN A 48 10.63 -16.36 -14.65
N ARG A 49 10.66 -15.55 -13.58
CA ARG A 49 9.47 -15.10 -12.87
C ARG A 49 9.04 -13.72 -13.36
N SER A 50 7.74 -13.57 -13.64
CA SER A 50 7.15 -12.28 -13.94
C SER A 50 5.75 -12.14 -13.32
N PRO A 51 5.39 -10.99 -12.74
CA PRO A 51 4.05 -10.77 -12.21
C PRO A 51 2.96 -10.91 -13.29
N ARG A 52 1.86 -11.61 -12.99
CA ARG A 52 0.68 -11.72 -13.87
C ARG A 52 -0.28 -10.55 -13.69
N LYS A 53 -0.41 -10.08 -12.46
CA LYS A 53 -1.33 -9.04 -12.00
C LYS A 53 -0.67 -8.11 -10.99
N HIS A 54 -1.37 -7.07 -10.58
CA HIS A 54 -0.94 -6.26 -9.44
C HIS A 54 -1.40 -6.88 -8.13
N TRP A 55 -0.51 -6.94 -7.12
CA TRP A 55 -0.90 -7.21 -5.74
C TRP A 55 -0.14 -6.33 -4.75
N CYS A 56 -0.76 -6.10 -3.59
CA CYS A 56 -0.21 -5.28 -2.53
C CYS A 56 -0.61 -5.87 -1.18
N ILE A 57 0.35 -6.17 -0.30
CA ILE A 57 0.01 -6.47 1.09
C ILE A 57 -0.11 -5.17 1.89
N PHE A 58 -1.11 -5.12 2.77
CA PHE A 58 -1.22 -4.09 3.80
C PHE A 58 -0.75 -4.64 5.14
N ALA A 59 0.20 -3.94 5.75
CA ALA A 59 0.86 -4.37 6.98
C ALA A 59 0.95 -3.19 7.95
N GLU A 60 0.16 -3.20 9.02
CA GLU A 60 0.23 -2.17 10.07
C GLU A 60 1.38 -2.46 11.02
N ILE A 61 2.26 -1.48 11.23
CA ILE A 61 3.39 -1.59 12.15
C ILE A 61 2.85 -1.64 13.58
N VAL A 62 3.11 -2.74 14.29
CA VAL A 62 2.72 -2.92 15.69
C VAL A 62 3.89 -2.74 16.64
N GLN A 63 5.11 -2.99 16.16
CA GLN A 63 6.33 -2.83 16.97
C GLN A 63 7.53 -2.53 16.09
N GLU A 64 8.41 -1.64 16.57
CA GLU A 64 9.74 -1.45 16.00
C GLU A 64 10.65 -2.57 16.50
N ASN A 65 11.24 -3.36 15.61
CA ASN A 65 12.21 -4.38 15.99
C ASN A 65 13.62 -3.82 15.73
N ARG A 66 14.31 -3.42 16.79
CA ARG A 66 15.62 -2.75 16.69
C ARG A 66 16.71 -3.78 16.37
N TRP A 67 16.87 -4.06 15.08
CA TRP A 67 18.02 -4.79 14.57
C TRP A 67 19.15 -3.83 14.20
N PRO A 68 20.40 -4.08 14.62
CA PRO A 68 21.50 -3.13 14.43
C PRO A 68 21.96 -2.98 12.98
N ILE A 69 21.61 -3.93 12.11
CA ILE A 69 22.12 -4.00 10.73
C ILE A 69 21.16 -3.33 9.73
N ARG A 70 19.85 -3.51 9.94
CA ARG A 70 18.80 -3.02 9.02
C ARG A 70 17.48 -2.81 9.75
N PRO A 71 16.62 -1.90 9.29
CA PRO A 71 15.30 -1.70 9.88
C PRO A 71 14.43 -2.94 9.73
N VAL A 72 13.88 -3.43 10.84
CA VAL A 72 12.93 -4.53 10.89
C VAL A 72 11.73 -4.11 11.73
N TYR A 73 10.52 -4.46 11.31
CA TYR A 73 9.30 -4.12 12.03
C TYR A 73 8.43 -5.35 12.19
N GLN A 74 7.82 -5.49 13.38
CA GLN A 74 6.70 -6.40 13.54
C GLN A 74 5.46 -5.71 12.97
N VAL A 75 4.74 -6.41 12.12
CA VAL A 75 3.52 -5.91 11.50
C VAL A 75 2.36 -6.88 11.72
N LYS A 76 1.13 -6.40 11.54
CA LYS A 76 -0.06 -7.25 11.40
C LYS A 76 -0.74 -7.01 10.05
N ASP A 77 -1.26 -8.06 9.44
CA ASP A 77 -2.02 -7.97 8.18
C ASP A 77 -3.55 -7.83 8.42
N LEU A 78 -4.34 -7.91 7.35
CA LEU A 78 -5.81 -7.84 7.39
C LEU A 78 -6.48 -8.95 8.23
N SER A 79 -5.81 -10.08 8.46
CA SER A 79 -6.30 -11.16 9.32
C SER A 79 -5.90 -10.98 10.79
N GLY A 80 -5.06 -9.99 11.09
CA GLY A 80 -4.45 -9.81 12.40
C GLY A 80 -3.23 -10.71 12.64
N ARG A 81 -2.86 -11.57 11.68
CA ARG A 81 -1.63 -12.37 11.76
C ARG A 81 -0.43 -11.44 11.80
N GLN A 82 0.47 -11.69 12.74
CA GLN A 82 1.71 -10.95 12.83
C GLN A 82 2.82 -11.61 12.02
N SER A 83 3.67 -10.79 11.40
CA SER A 83 4.85 -11.21 10.65
C SER A 83 5.93 -10.12 10.71
N LEU A 84 7.12 -10.42 10.19
CA LEU A 84 8.19 -9.41 10.06
C LEU A 84 8.11 -8.68 8.71
N VAL A 85 8.55 -7.43 8.69
CA VAL A 85 8.97 -6.73 7.47
C VAL A 85 10.42 -6.27 7.67
N SER A 86 11.31 -6.75 6.81
CA SER A 86 12.74 -6.41 6.83
C SER A 86 13.08 -5.56 5.61
N PHE A 87 13.69 -4.39 5.84
CA PHE A 87 14.14 -3.49 4.77
C PHE A 87 15.57 -3.85 4.36
N ASN A 88 15.72 -4.41 3.17
CA ASN A 88 16.96 -4.94 2.59
C ASN A 88 17.39 -4.13 1.36
N PHE A 89 17.26 -2.80 1.42
CA PHE A 89 17.69 -1.93 0.33
C PHE A 89 19.20 -2.03 0.09
N ASP A 90 19.60 -2.02 -1.18
CA ASP A 90 21.03 -1.94 -1.56
C ASP A 90 21.66 -0.63 -1.06
N ASP A 91 20.93 0.49 -1.21
CA ASP A 91 21.32 1.78 -0.64
C ASP A 91 20.93 1.87 0.84
N ARG A 92 21.90 1.59 1.72
CA ARG A 92 21.74 1.68 3.17
C ARG A 92 21.55 3.10 3.70
N SER A 93 21.86 4.14 2.91
CA SER A 93 21.65 5.53 3.33
C SER A 93 20.16 5.83 3.59
N LEU A 94 19.27 5.09 2.89
CA LEU A 94 17.82 5.17 3.04
C LEU A 94 17.31 4.63 4.39
N PHE A 95 18.12 3.90 5.17
CA PHE A 95 17.67 3.31 6.44
C PHE A 95 17.28 4.36 7.49
N ALA A 96 17.95 5.52 7.49
CA ALA A 96 17.58 6.64 8.35
C ALA A 96 16.18 7.18 8.00
N ASP A 97 15.85 7.23 6.71
CA ASP A 97 14.53 7.63 6.25
C ASP A 97 13.46 6.59 6.54
N VAL A 98 13.78 5.30 6.43
CA VAL A 98 12.89 4.21 6.85
C VAL A 98 12.56 4.37 8.33
N ALA A 99 13.56 4.53 9.20
CA ALA A 99 13.36 4.73 10.63
C ALA A 99 12.54 6.00 10.97
N ARG A 100 12.71 7.06 10.18
CA ARG A 100 11.96 8.31 10.34
C ARG A 100 10.51 8.21 9.89
N LYS A 101 10.22 7.49 8.79
CA LYS A 101 8.89 7.40 8.18
C LYS A 101 8.04 6.26 8.74
N CYS A 102 8.65 5.13 9.10
CA CYS A 102 7.94 3.96 9.64
C CYS A 102 7.74 4.12 11.14
N LYS A 103 6.48 4.25 11.57
CA LYS A 103 6.09 4.43 12.97
C LYS A 103 5.01 3.44 13.36
N VAL A 104 5.00 3.04 14.63
CA VAL A 104 3.91 2.20 15.17
C VAL A 104 2.56 2.84 14.89
N GLY A 105 1.62 2.01 14.41
CA GLY A 105 0.29 2.43 13.95
C GLY A 105 0.23 2.92 12.50
N TYR A 106 1.35 3.01 11.78
CA TYR A 106 1.35 3.31 10.35
C TYR A 106 1.19 2.05 9.50
N THR A 107 0.67 2.21 8.29
CA THR A 107 0.45 1.10 7.36
C THR A 107 1.50 1.11 6.26
N LEU A 108 2.24 0.00 6.15
CA LEU A 108 3.07 -0.32 5.01
C LEU A 108 2.19 -0.92 3.91
N CYS A 109 2.30 -0.38 2.70
CA CYS A 109 1.71 -0.94 1.50
C CYS A 109 2.86 -1.42 0.61
N ILE A 110 3.06 -2.73 0.55
CA ILE A 110 4.21 -3.35 -0.12
C ILE A 110 3.69 -4.08 -1.35
N MET A 111 4.05 -3.59 -2.54
CA MET A 111 3.62 -4.26 -3.77
C MET A 111 4.60 -5.31 -4.19
N TYR A 112 4.02 -6.35 -4.79
CA TYR A 112 4.75 -7.55 -5.19
C TYR A 112 5.48 -8.20 -4.02
N ALA A 113 4.93 -8.08 -2.81
CA ALA A 113 5.49 -8.72 -1.64
C ALA A 113 5.48 -10.25 -1.84
N GLU A 114 6.56 -10.88 -1.42
CA GLU A 114 6.75 -12.33 -1.38
C GLU A 114 7.04 -12.75 0.07
N ARG A 115 6.64 -13.96 0.44
CA ARG A 115 6.94 -14.55 1.75
C ARG A 115 8.38 -15.05 1.77
N HIS A 116 9.10 -14.68 2.82
CA HIS A 116 10.50 -15.02 3.01
C HIS A 116 10.73 -15.64 4.38
N GLN A 117 11.51 -16.73 4.42
CA GLN A 117 12.02 -17.31 5.65
C GLN A 117 13.41 -16.76 5.95
N PHE A 118 13.56 -16.11 7.10
CA PHE A 118 14.81 -15.54 7.56
C PHE A 118 15.70 -16.63 8.21
N ALA A 119 17.01 -16.38 8.25
CA ALA A 119 17.99 -17.32 8.80
C ALA A 119 17.82 -17.64 10.29
N ASP A 120 17.11 -16.80 11.04
CA ASP A 120 16.75 -17.00 12.45
C ASP A 120 15.50 -17.87 12.63
N GLY A 121 14.92 -18.38 11.53
CA GLY A 121 13.71 -19.19 11.50
C GLY A 121 12.41 -18.40 11.48
N ASN A 122 12.46 -17.06 11.61
CA ASN A 122 11.26 -16.23 11.49
C ASN A 122 10.79 -16.13 10.03
N GLU A 123 9.49 -15.87 9.83
CA GLU A 123 8.92 -15.60 8.52
C GLU A 123 8.47 -14.13 8.41
N GLY A 124 8.58 -13.57 7.20
CA GLY A 124 8.08 -12.23 6.92
C GLY A 124 8.26 -11.82 5.48
N VAL A 125 8.24 -10.51 5.23
CA VAL A 125 8.45 -9.93 3.91
C VAL A 125 9.82 -9.26 3.86
N ARG A 126 10.62 -9.59 2.85
CA ARG A 126 11.90 -8.93 2.55
C ARG A 126 11.67 -7.85 1.50
N VAL A 127 11.90 -6.60 1.85
CA VAL A 127 11.71 -5.46 0.93
C VAL A 127 13.06 -5.00 0.41
N GLU A 128 13.36 -5.33 -0.85
CA GLU A 128 14.65 -4.97 -1.48
C GLU A 128 14.58 -3.69 -2.29
N GLN A 129 13.44 -3.43 -2.93
CA GLN A 129 13.25 -2.28 -3.80
C GLN A 129 12.59 -1.12 -3.04
N PRO A 130 13.23 0.06 -2.92
CA PRO A 130 12.67 1.20 -2.20
C PRO A 130 11.37 1.73 -2.82
N ASP A 131 11.19 1.56 -4.13
CA ASP A 131 9.96 1.92 -4.82
C ASP A 131 8.82 0.90 -4.64
N ALA A 132 9.07 -0.29 -4.08
CA ALA A 132 8.02 -1.28 -3.86
C ALA A 132 7.07 -0.90 -2.72
N VAL A 133 7.51 -0.05 -1.79
CA VAL A 133 6.83 0.25 -0.53
C VAL A 133 6.37 1.69 -0.41
N LYS A 134 5.14 1.85 0.09
CA LYS A 134 4.55 3.12 0.50
C LYS A 134 4.25 3.08 1.99
N VAL A 135 4.57 4.15 2.72
CA VAL A 135 4.19 4.31 4.13
C VAL A 135 3.04 5.29 4.22
N LEU A 136 1.90 4.83 4.71
CA LEU A 136 0.74 5.68 4.97
C LEU A 136 0.65 5.99 6.47
N PRO A 137 0.54 7.28 6.87
CA PRO A 137 0.58 7.70 8.27
C PRO A 137 -0.77 7.51 8.98
N VAL A 138 -1.38 6.34 8.76
CA VAL A 138 -2.68 5.92 9.29
C VAL A 138 -2.64 4.43 9.60
N SER A 139 -3.48 4.00 10.53
CA SER A 139 -3.71 2.58 10.82
C SER A 139 -4.37 1.87 9.64
N LEU A 140 -4.32 0.53 9.63
CA LEU A 140 -4.95 -0.27 8.60
C LEU A 140 -6.47 -0.05 8.61
N ARG A 141 -7.05 0.10 9.80
CA ARG A 141 -8.48 0.42 9.95
C ARG A 141 -8.85 1.74 9.29
N GLU A 142 -8.05 2.78 9.49
CA GLU A 142 -8.28 4.11 8.89
C GLU A 142 -8.08 4.09 7.37
N LEU A 143 -7.08 3.33 6.87
CA LEU A 143 -6.89 3.12 5.43
C LEU A 143 -8.15 2.49 4.79
N LEU A 144 -8.65 1.41 5.38
CA LEU A 144 -9.85 0.73 4.88
C LEU A 144 -11.08 1.66 4.90
N ALA A 145 -11.32 2.38 6.00
CA ALA A 145 -12.43 3.32 6.10
C ALA A 145 -12.33 4.47 5.08
N THR A 146 -11.12 4.99 4.85
CA THR A 146 -10.88 6.04 3.84
C THR A 146 -11.13 5.50 2.42
N SER A 147 -10.79 4.23 2.17
CA SER A 147 -11.05 3.57 0.89
C SER A 147 -12.55 3.37 0.63
N ASP A 148 -13.32 3.01 1.66
CA ASP A 148 -14.77 2.85 1.53
C ASP A 148 -15.41 4.18 1.11
N VAL A 149 -15.01 5.29 1.74
CA VAL A 149 -15.45 6.64 1.37
C VAL A 149 -15.02 7.02 -0.05
N PHE A 150 -13.76 6.74 -0.42
CA PHE A 150 -13.26 7.01 -1.77
C PHE A 150 -14.03 6.23 -2.85
N ARG A 151 -14.27 4.93 -2.63
CA ARG A 151 -15.03 4.08 -3.56
C ARG A 151 -16.47 4.56 -3.70
N ALA A 152 -17.09 5.00 -2.60
CA ALA A 152 -18.43 5.56 -2.62
C ALA A 152 -18.50 6.88 -3.40
N SER A 153 -17.51 7.77 -3.23
CA SER A 153 -17.50 9.07 -3.92
C SER A 153 -17.30 8.93 -5.43
N ILE A 154 -16.45 8.01 -5.88
CA ILE A 154 -16.28 7.73 -7.31
C ILE A 154 -17.57 7.18 -7.92
N LYS A 155 -18.28 6.28 -7.22
CA LYS A 155 -19.58 5.77 -7.69
C LYS A 155 -20.64 6.87 -7.78
N ALA A 156 -20.71 7.75 -6.79
CA ALA A 156 -21.70 8.84 -6.75
C ALA A 156 -21.48 9.90 -7.84
N ASN A 157 -20.22 10.25 -8.12
CA ASN A 157 -19.88 11.22 -9.17
C ASN A 157 -20.28 10.77 -10.59
N HIS A 158 -20.49 9.48 -10.83
CA HIS A 158 -21.04 8.98 -12.09
C HIS A 158 -22.56 9.13 -12.20
N ALA A 159 -23.25 9.50 -11.11
CA ALA A 159 -24.71 9.46 -11.01
C ALA A 159 -25.39 10.83 -10.78
N SER A 160 -24.67 11.90 -10.40
CA SER A 160 -25.30 13.18 -10.02
C SER A 160 -24.49 14.43 -10.40
N THR A 161 -25.19 15.52 -10.74
CA THR A 161 -24.67 16.87 -10.98
C THR A 161 -24.76 17.79 -9.76
N ASP A 162 -24.97 17.26 -8.55
CA ASP A 162 -25.13 18.07 -7.34
C ASP A 162 -23.84 18.83 -7.00
N THR A 163 -24.01 20.08 -6.56
CA THR A 163 -22.92 20.89 -6.00
C THR A 163 -22.35 20.20 -4.77
N ALA A 164 -21.07 19.86 -4.81
CA ALA A 164 -20.44 19.12 -3.74
C ALA A 164 -20.28 19.96 -2.45
N ALA A 165 -20.30 19.26 -1.32
CA ALA A 165 -20.35 19.87 0.01
C ALA A 165 -18.96 20.03 0.64
N CYS A 166 -18.79 21.12 1.39
CA CYS A 166 -17.57 21.44 2.12
C CYS A 166 -17.27 20.36 3.16
N SER A 167 -16.06 19.78 3.12
CA SER A 167 -15.62 18.72 4.02
C SER A 167 -15.44 19.16 5.49
N ASN A 168 -15.56 20.47 5.78
CA ASN A 168 -15.46 21.01 7.14
C ASN A 168 -16.82 21.41 7.74
N CYS A 169 -17.66 22.09 6.95
CA CYS A 169 -18.91 22.70 7.45
C CYS A 169 -20.16 22.31 6.66
N TYR A 170 -20.03 21.43 5.66
CA TYR A 170 -21.11 20.86 4.84
C TYR A 170 -21.92 21.85 3.98
N LYS A 171 -21.56 23.13 3.96
CA LYS A 171 -22.10 24.13 3.01
C LYS A 171 -21.60 23.88 1.57
N PRO A 172 -22.25 24.42 0.52
CA PRO A 172 -21.77 24.28 -0.85
C PRO A 172 -20.30 24.67 -1.01
N ALA A 173 -19.52 23.81 -1.67
CA ALA A 173 -18.11 24.03 -1.92
C ALA A 173 -17.88 24.67 -3.29
N ALA A 174 -16.81 25.47 -3.38
CA ALA A 174 -16.37 26.11 -4.63
C ALA A 174 -14.90 25.78 -4.96
N HIS A 175 -14.18 25.20 -3.99
CA HIS A 175 -12.75 24.92 -4.09
C HIS A 175 -12.47 23.48 -3.71
N ARG A 176 -11.41 22.90 -4.28
CA ARG A 176 -10.95 21.55 -3.96
C ARG A 176 -9.50 21.58 -3.50
N CYS A 177 -9.13 20.63 -2.65
CA CYS A 177 -7.74 20.44 -2.25
C CYS A 177 -6.87 20.23 -3.51
N SER A 178 -5.89 21.08 -3.73
CA SER A 178 -5.02 21.00 -4.91
C SER A 178 -4.19 19.72 -4.98
N ARG A 179 -3.95 19.06 -3.84
CA ARG A 179 -3.09 17.87 -3.74
C ARG A 179 -3.81 16.57 -4.07
N CYS A 180 -4.96 16.30 -3.44
CA CYS A 180 -5.74 15.07 -3.69
C CYS A 180 -6.87 15.28 -4.69
N SER A 181 -7.33 16.52 -4.87
CA SER A 181 -8.50 16.90 -5.68
C SER A 181 -9.82 16.25 -5.27
N LEU A 182 -9.90 15.70 -4.05
CA LEU A 182 -11.03 14.90 -3.57
C LEU A 182 -11.80 15.54 -2.41
N SER A 183 -11.11 16.30 -1.54
CA SER A 183 -11.80 17.06 -0.48
C SER A 183 -12.11 18.47 -0.96
N GLU A 184 -13.32 18.92 -0.68
CA GLU A 184 -13.86 20.18 -1.17
C GLU A 184 -14.18 21.15 -0.03
N TYR A 185 -14.14 22.44 -0.33
CA TYR A 185 -14.22 23.52 0.66
C TYR A 185 -14.98 24.73 0.11
N CYS A 186 -15.76 25.36 0.97
CA CYS A 186 -16.39 26.65 0.68
C CYS A 186 -15.40 27.83 0.87
N SER A 187 -14.31 27.64 1.63
CA SER A 187 -13.33 28.69 1.90
C SER A 187 -11.97 28.14 2.35
N LYS A 188 -10.94 29.00 2.33
CA LYS A 188 -9.57 28.66 2.78
C LYS A 188 -9.51 28.37 4.29
N GLU A 189 -10.36 29.04 5.07
CA GLU A 189 -10.47 28.83 6.51
C GLU A 189 -10.98 27.42 6.81
N CYS A 190 -12.04 26.99 6.11
CA CYS A 190 -12.55 25.63 6.22
C CYS A 190 -11.52 24.58 5.81
N GLN A 191 -10.75 24.83 4.75
CA GLN A 191 -9.64 23.97 4.35
C GLN A 191 -8.59 23.86 5.46
N THR A 192 -8.18 24.97 6.04
CA THR A 192 -7.12 25.01 7.08
C THR A 192 -7.56 24.29 8.35
N GLN A 193 -8.81 24.49 8.78
CA GLN A 193 -9.39 23.80 9.93
C GLN A 193 -9.47 22.29 9.70
N HIS A 194 -9.99 21.85 8.55
CA HIS A 194 -10.05 20.43 8.21
C HIS A 194 -8.65 19.81 8.05
N TRP A 195 -7.69 20.56 7.49
CA TRP A 195 -6.29 20.17 7.35
C TRP A 195 -5.65 19.80 8.69
N ALA A 196 -5.78 20.69 9.67
CA ALA A 196 -5.23 20.49 11.00
C ALA A 196 -5.91 19.32 11.75
N LYS A 197 -7.24 19.20 11.62
CA LYS A 197 -8.02 18.17 12.33
C LYS A 197 -7.79 16.76 11.78
N LYS A 198 -7.77 16.58 10.45
CA LYS A 198 -7.80 15.24 9.84
C LYS A 198 -7.14 15.16 8.47
N HIS A 199 -7.41 16.13 7.59
CA HIS A 199 -7.11 15.99 6.17
C HIS A 199 -5.62 15.86 5.84
N LYS A 200 -4.70 16.31 6.71
CA LYS A 200 -3.26 16.11 6.48
C LYS A 200 -2.87 14.63 6.29
N LYS A 201 -3.47 13.72 7.05
CA LYS A 201 -3.25 12.27 6.94
C LYS A 201 -4.07 11.70 5.78
N ASP A 202 -5.38 11.98 5.75
CA ASP A 202 -6.30 11.49 4.72
C ASP A 202 -5.86 11.91 3.31
N CYS A 203 -5.30 13.11 3.13
CA CYS A 203 -4.82 13.58 1.83
C CYS A 203 -3.72 12.69 1.24
N GLN A 204 -2.87 12.09 2.08
CA GLN A 204 -1.82 11.18 1.61
C GLN A 204 -2.43 9.85 1.16
N VAL A 205 -3.37 9.32 1.94
CA VAL A 205 -4.13 8.12 1.60
C VAL A 205 -4.92 8.32 0.31
N LEU A 206 -5.71 9.39 0.21
CA LEU A 206 -6.54 9.71 -0.95
C LEU A 206 -5.73 9.88 -2.24
N ARG A 207 -4.52 10.46 -2.18
CA ARG A 207 -3.62 10.52 -3.33
C ARG A 207 -3.19 9.13 -3.78
N GLN A 208 -2.87 8.25 -2.84
CA GLN A 208 -2.47 6.88 -3.13
C GLN A 208 -3.63 6.08 -3.73
N LEU A 209 -4.83 6.18 -3.16
CA LEU A 209 -6.02 5.52 -3.68
C LEU A 209 -6.38 6.01 -5.09
N LYS A 210 -6.25 7.32 -5.36
CA LYS A 210 -6.45 7.89 -6.69
C LYS A 210 -5.45 7.34 -7.71
N LEU A 211 -4.18 7.20 -7.34
CA LEU A 211 -3.16 6.56 -8.18
C LEU A 211 -3.54 5.11 -8.49
N TRP A 212 -3.85 4.33 -7.46
CA TRP A 212 -4.25 2.93 -7.59
C TRP A 212 -5.56 2.72 -8.34
N ASN A 213 -6.46 3.71 -8.33
CA ASN A 213 -7.68 3.66 -9.11
C ASN A 213 -7.41 3.70 -10.63
N ALA A 214 -6.24 4.19 -11.04
CA ALA A 214 -5.85 4.20 -12.45
C ALA A 214 -5.22 2.88 -12.92
N PHE A 215 -4.88 1.95 -12.01
CA PHE A 215 -4.26 0.67 -12.37
C PHE A 215 -5.29 -0.30 -12.96
N ASP A 216 -4.87 -1.12 -13.92
CA ASP A 216 -5.61 -2.34 -14.27
C ASP A 216 -5.12 -3.49 -13.39
N TRP A 217 -5.72 -3.65 -12.21
CA TRP A 217 -5.24 -4.58 -11.20
C TRP A 217 -5.13 -6.05 -11.68
N HIS A 218 -5.84 -6.44 -12.74
CA HIS A 218 -5.82 -7.80 -13.28
C HIS A 218 -4.61 -8.10 -14.16
N ARG A 219 -3.89 -7.08 -14.63
CA ARG A 219 -2.79 -7.25 -15.56
C ARG A 219 -1.60 -6.43 -15.07
N TYR A 220 -0.46 -7.09 -14.92
CA TYR A 220 0.76 -6.38 -14.58
C TYR A 220 1.18 -5.41 -15.69
N ASP A 221 1.48 -4.18 -15.31
CA ASP A 221 2.19 -3.19 -16.09
C ASP A 221 3.38 -2.59 -15.31
N VAL A 222 4.16 -1.73 -15.98
CA VAL A 222 5.29 -1.02 -15.34
C VAL A 222 4.74 -0.03 -14.33
N ARG A 223 4.94 -0.35 -13.04
CA ARG A 223 4.47 0.43 -11.90
C ARG A 223 5.08 1.83 -11.89
N ARG A 224 4.26 2.85 -11.64
CA ARG A 224 4.68 4.26 -11.50
C ARG A 224 4.09 4.86 -10.22
N GLY A 225 4.82 5.76 -9.57
CA GLY A 225 4.28 6.63 -8.52
C GLY A 225 4.37 6.11 -7.08
N MET A 226 5.34 5.24 -6.79
CA MET A 226 5.61 4.71 -5.45
C MET A 226 7.01 5.13 -5.01
N ASN A 227 7.14 6.42 -4.68
CA ASN A 227 8.45 7.07 -4.53
C ASN A 227 8.64 7.55 -3.08
N ASP A 228 8.25 6.73 -2.09
CA ASP A 228 8.43 7.14 -0.70
C ASP A 228 9.89 7.10 -0.27
N PHE A 229 10.71 6.29 -0.93
CA PHE A 229 12.14 6.11 -0.65
C PHE A 229 13.01 6.19 -1.92
N VAL A 230 12.47 6.80 -2.99
CA VAL A 230 13.13 7.07 -4.27
C VAL A 230 12.99 8.54 -4.62
#